data_AF-A0A8J6Y8T5-F1
#
_entry.id   AF-A0A8J6Y8T5-F1
#
_cell.length_a   1.000
_cell.length_b   1.000
_cell.length_c   1.000
_cell.angle_alpha   90.00
_cell.angle_beta   90.00
_cell.angle_gamma   90.00
#
_symmetry.space_group_name_H-M   'P 1'
#
loop_
_entity.id
_entity.type
_entity.pdbx_description
1 polymer ?
#
loop_
_entity_poly.entity_id
_entity_poly.type
_entity_poly.pdbx_seq_one_letter_code
_entity_poly.pdbx_strand_id
1 'polypeptide(L)'
;MPAGVNSPVRAFRSVGGDPLFYDRGVGCHIFDADGSRFIDYIGSWGPLILGHAHPDVVEAVATTASGGLSFGAPCRQEVELAELVTSALPHLEMVRFVSSGTEAVMSAVRLARGATGRDTVIKFSGCYHGHADHLLVSAGSGLATFGTPSSAGVPESFAAHTAVLPLDDEEAFLS
;
A
#
# COMPACT_ATOMS: atom_id res chain seq x y z
N MET A 1 8.01 18.88 7.69
CA MET A 1 7.56 17.89 6.70
C MET A 1 7.76 18.47 5.30
N PRO A 2 8.36 17.75 4.34
CA PRO A 2 8.42 18.20 2.94
C PRO A 2 7.01 18.49 2.42
N ALA A 3 6.80 19.69 1.87
CA ALA A 3 5.48 20.17 1.42
C ALA A 3 4.36 20.11 2.49
N GLY A 4 4.71 20.09 3.78
CA GLY A 4 3.74 20.09 4.88
C GLY A 4 3.02 18.76 5.12
N VAL A 5 3.38 17.67 4.42
CA VAL A 5 2.65 16.39 4.48
C VAL A 5 3.56 15.17 4.61
N ASN A 6 3.01 14.08 5.14
CA ASN A 6 3.70 12.77 5.23
C ASN A 6 3.42 11.85 4.03
N SER A 7 2.49 12.21 3.15
CA SER A 7 2.23 11.50 1.88
C SER A 7 1.86 12.52 0.80
N PRO A 8 2.48 12.47 -0.41
CA PRO A 8 2.37 13.54 -1.40
C PRO A 8 0.93 13.91 -1.81
N VAL A 9 0.05 12.92 -1.91
CA VAL A 9 -1.35 13.13 -2.33
C VAL A 9 -2.11 14.06 -1.37
N ARG A 10 -1.69 14.12 -0.10
CA ARG A 10 -2.32 14.97 0.91
C ARG A 10 -2.03 16.46 0.71
N ALA A 11 -1.09 16.83 -0.16
CA ALA A 11 -0.73 18.23 -0.41
C ALA A 11 -1.66 18.93 -1.43
N PHE A 12 -2.71 18.26 -1.92
CA PHE A 12 -3.72 18.81 -2.84
C PHE A 12 -3.19 19.37 -4.17
N ARG A 13 -1.92 19.11 -4.51
CA ARG A 13 -1.27 19.67 -5.72
C ARG A 13 -2.01 19.41 -7.02
N SER A 14 -2.70 18.27 -7.14
CA SER A 14 -3.44 17.89 -8.36
C SER A 14 -4.80 18.56 -8.50
N VAL A 15 -5.37 19.08 -7.40
CA VAL A 15 -6.71 19.68 -7.35
C VAL A 15 -6.67 21.17 -7.02
N GLY A 16 -5.51 21.70 -6.62
CA GLY A 16 -5.35 23.07 -6.16
C GLY A 16 -5.92 23.30 -4.75
N GLY A 17 -5.74 24.52 -4.25
CA GLY A 17 -6.18 24.93 -2.92
C GLY A 17 -5.31 24.40 -1.79
N ASP A 18 -5.78 24.61 -0.56
CA ASP A 18 -5.10 24.20 0.66
C ASP A 18 -5.63 22.84 1.14
N PRO A 19 -4.76 21.94 1.63
CA PRO A 19 -5.18 20.68 2.25
C PRO A 19 -6.11 20.88 3.43
N LEU A 20 -7.16 20.05 3.52
CA LEU A 20 -8.03 19.99 4.69
C LEU A 20 -7.34 19.24 5.83
N PHE A 21 -7.42 19.80 7.04
CA PHE A 21 -6.99 19.15 8.27
C PHE A 21 -8.20 18.54 8.96
N TYR A 22 -8.22 17.23 9.13
CA TYR A 22 -9.33 16.52 9.77
C TYR A 22 -9.12 16.40 11.28
N ASP A 23 -10.20 16.62 12.03
CA ASP A 23 -10.24 16.53 13.49
C ASP A 23 -10.82 15.19 13.97
N ARG A 24 -11.95 14.77 13.37
CA ARG A 24 -12.62 13.52 13.75
C ARG A 24 -13.40 12.90 12.59
N GLY A 25 -13.73 11.61 12.74
CA GLY A 25 -14.64 10.89 11.85
C GLY A 25 -15.56 9.97 12.62
N VAL A 26 -16.77 9.74 12.10
CA VAL A 26 -17.72 8.74 12.62
C VAL A 26 -18.59 8.20 11.48
N GLY A 27 -18.67 6.88 11.35
CA GLY A 27 -19.37 6.23 10.25
C GLY A 27 -18.83 6.70 8.89
N CYS A 28 -19.71 7.15 8.00
CA CYS A 28 -19.32 7.68 6.69
C CYS A 28 -18.96 9.18 6.68
N HIS A 29 -18.83 9.83 7.85
CA HIS A 29 -18.58 11.27 7.94
C HIS A 29 -17.21 11.59 8.52
N ILE A 30 -16.61 12.67 7.99
CA ILE A 30 -15.41 13.31 8.53
C ILE A 30 -15.68 14.79 8.79
N PHE A 31 -14.97 15.33 9.77
CA PHE A 31 -15.08 16.71 10.21
C PHE A 31 -13.68 17.35 10.14
N ASP A 32 -13.57 18.48 9.46
CA ASP A 32 -12.33 19.25 9.47
C ASP A 32 -12.16 20.07 10.77
N ALA A 33 -10.97 20.64 10.93
CA ALA A 33 -10.61 21.45 12.10
C ALA A 33 -11.44 22.74 12.24
N ASP A 34 -12.09 23.19 11.16
CA ASP A 34 -13.00 24.34 11.15
C ASP A 34 -14.46 23.94 11.45
N GLY A 35 -14.72 22.64 11.63
CA GLY A 35 -16.02 22.09 11.98
C GLY A 35 -16.91 21.75 10.78
N SER A 36 -16.42 21.90 9.55
CA SER A 36 -17.14 21.48 8.34
C SER A 36 -17.27 19.97 8.29
N ARG A 37 -18.44 19.48 7.87
CA ARG A 37 -18.74 18.05 7.78
C ARG A 37 -18.83 17.60 6.33
N PHE A 38 -18.18 16.49 6.01
CA PHE A 38 -18.18 15.88 4.68
C PHE A 38 -18.66 14.44 4.74
N ILE A 39 -19.28 13.96 3.66
CA ILE A 39 -19.42 12.51 3.41
C ILE A 39 -18.08 12.03 2.86
N ASP A 40 -17.48 11.05 3.51
CA ASP A 40 -16.14 10.57 3.17
C ASP A 40 -16.18 9.42 2.16
N TYR A 41 -15.75 9.72 0.93
CA TYR A 41 -15.50 8.72 -0.11
C TYR A 41 -14.02 8.33 -0.22
N ILE A 42 -13.13 8.95 0.57
CA ILE A 42 -11.71 8.59 0.62
C ILE A 42 -11.52 7.37 1.54
N GLY A 43 -12.20 7.33 2.70
CA GLY A 43 -12.17 6.17 3.61
C GLY A 43 -10.75 5.80 4.05
N SER A 44 -9.91 6.80 4.29
CA SER A 44 -8.46 6.66 4.53
C SER A 44 -7.72 5.84 3.46
N TRP A 45 -8.16 5.92 2.20
CA TRP A 45 -7.64 5.17 1.06
C TRP A 45 -7.94 3.66 1.12
N GLY A 46 -9.01 3.26 1.82
CA GLY A 46 -9.53 1.88 1.81
C GLY A 46 -9.80 1.22 3.18
N PRO A 47 -8.95 1.38 4.23
CA PRO A 47 -9.08 0.60 5.47
C PRO A 47 -10.40 0.76 6.21
N LEU A 48 -11.11 1.87 6.00
CA LEU A 48 -12.32 2.24 6.75
C LEU A 48 -13.59 1.69 6.11
N ILE A 49 -13.60 0.41 5.75
CA ILE A 49 -14.76 -0.24 5.11
C ILE A 49 -16.00 -0.29 6.02
N LEU A 50 -15.79 -0.34 7.34
CA LEU A 50 -16.86 -0.27 8.35
C LEU A 50 -17.18 1.19 8.77
N GLY A 51 -16.57 2.17 8.11
CA GLY A 51 -16.62 3.58 8.49
C GLY A 51 -15.63 3.95 9.60
N HIS A 52 -15.54 5.25 9.87
CA HIS A 52 -14.70 5.82 10.93
C HIS A 52 -15.24 5.44 12.31
N ALA A 53 -14.33 5.15 13.24
CA ALA A 53 -14.63 4.92 14.65
C ALA A 53 -15.75 3.89 14.90
N HIS A 54 -15.76 2.77 14.17
CA HIS A 54 -16.70 1.68 14.40
C HIS A 54 -16.57 1.20 15.87
N PRO A 55 -17.68 1.14 16.64
CA PRO A 55 -17.63 0.96 18.10
C PRO A 55 -16.88 -0.31 18.51
N ASP A 56 -17.17 -1.44 17.86
CA ASP A 56 -16.53 -2.72 18.20
C ASP A 56 -15.01 -2.71 17.92
N VAL A 57 -14.58 -1.98 16.88
CA VAL A 57 -13.16 -1.87 16.52
C VAL A 57 -12.44 -0.99 17.54
N VAL A 58 -13.05 0.14 17.90
CA VAL A 58 -12.50 1.07 18.91
C VAL A 58 -12.36 0.38 20.26
N GLU A 59 -13.39 -0.37 20.69
CA GLU A 59 -13.36 -1.08 21.96
C GLU A 59 -12.31 -2.19 21.98
N ALA A 60 -12.19 -2.97 20.90
CA ALA A 60 -11.17 -4.01 20.78
C ALA A 60 -9.75 -3.43 20.85
N VAL A 61 -9.50 -2.29 20.18
CA VAL A 61 -8.21 -1.59 20.23
C VAL A 61 -7.94 -1.07 21.65
N ALA A 62 -8.91 -0.39 22.28
CA ALA A 62 -8.76 0.19 23.61
C ALA A 62 -8.48 -0.89 24.67
N THR A 63 -9.24 -2.00 24.63
CA THR A 63 -9.04 -3.15 25.49
C THR A 63 -7.65 -3.76 25.29
N THR A 64 -7.27 -4.04 24.04
CA THR A 64 -5.97 -4.65 23.72
C THR A 64 -4.79 -3.76 24.16
N ALA A 65 -4.89 -2.45 23.93
CA ALA A 65 -3.83 -1.50 24.27
C ALA A 65 -3.48 -1.48 25.77
N SER A 66 -4.44 -1.77 26.65
CA SER A 66 -4.22 -1.84 28.10
C SER A 66 -3.26 -2.96 28.52
N GLY A 67 -3.11 -4.00 27.69
CA GLY A 67 -2.18 -5.11 27.90
C GLY A 67 -0.76 -4.89 27.34
N GLY A 68 -0.53 -3.75 26.68
CA GLY A 68 0.72 -3.43 25.98
C GLY A 68 0.54 -3.35 24.46
N LEU A 69 1.28 -2.44 23.82
CA LEU A 69 1.14 -2.14 22.39
C LEU A 69 2.09 -2.95 21.49
N SER A 70 3.17 -3.52 22.04
CA SER A 70 4.15 -4.31 21.30
C SER A 70 4.96 -5.17 22.26
N PHE A 71 5.27 -6.40 21.87
CA PHE A 71 5.96 -7.38 22.71
C PHE A 71 7.33 -7.82 22.18
N GLY A 72 7.63 -7.61 20.90
CA GLY A 72 8.86 -8.15 20.27
C GLY A 72 8.95 -9.68 20.29
N ALA A 73 7.83 -10.37 20.57
CA ALA A 73 7.70 -11.81 20.70
C ALA A 73 6.30 -12.23 20.22
N PRO A 74 6.09 -13.50 19.85
CA PRO A 74 4.80 -13.97 19.34
C PRO A 74 3.65 -13.77 20.33
N CYS A 75 2.47 -13.41 19.83
CA CYS A 75 1.22 -13.38 20.60
C CYS A 75 0.11 -14.22 19.94
N ARG A 76 -0.91 -14.58 20.74
CA ARG A 76 -2.04 -15.37 20.27
C ARG A 76 -2.79 -14.71 19.11
N GLN A 77 -2.93 -13.38 19.16
CA GLN A 77 -3.68 -12.63 18.15
C GLN A 77 -3.05 -12.72 16.76
N GLU A 78 -1.73 -12.92 16.65
CA GLU A 78 -1.07 -13.16 15.36
C GLU A 78 -1.53 -14.48 14.73
N VAL A 79 -1.72 -15.54 15.54
CA VAL A 79 -2.19 -16.85 15.07
C VAL A 79 -3.66 -16.77 14.68
N GLU A 80 -4.50 -16.17 15.52
CA GLU A 80 -5.94 -15.98 15.25
C GLU A 80 -6.16 -15.18 13.96
N LEU A 81 -5.39 -14.11 13.75
CA LEU A 81 -5.47 -13.32 12.51
C LEU A 81 -4.96 -14.12 11.30
N ALA A 82 -3.89 -14.91 11.45
CA ALA A 82 -3.38 -15.75 10.36
C ALA A 82 -4.42 -16.78 9.91
N GLU A 83 -5.04 -17.49 10.86
CA GLU A 83 -6.12 -18.46 10.60
C GLU A 83 -7.33 -17.79 9.94
N LEU A 84 -7.73 -16.62 10.42
CA LEU A 84 -8.81 -15.86 9.81
C LEU A 84 -8.50 -15.51 8.34
N VAL A 85 -7.31 -14.98 8.07
CA VAL A 85 -6.91 -14.56 6.71
C VAL A 85 -6.83 -15.75 5.75
N THR A 86 -6.22 -16.87 6.16
CA THR A 86 -6.11 -18.06 5.30
C THR A 86 -7.47 -18.73 5.09
N SER A 87 -8.38 -18.69 6.08
CA SER A 87 -9.75 -19.19 5.90
C SER A 87 -10.58 -18.33 4.93
N ALA A 88 -10.35 -17.01 4.90
CA ALA A 88 -11.05 -16.08 4.02
C ALA A 88 -10.51 -16.07 2.57
N LEU A 89 -9.25 -16.47 2.36
CA LEU A 89 -8.59 -16.52 1.06
C LEU A 89 -8.09 -17.95 0.80
N PRO A 90 -8.91 -18.84 0.21
CA PRO A 90 -8.61 -20.27 0.12
C PRO A 90 -7.34 -20.66 -0.65
N HIS A 91 -6.79 -19.75 -1.45
CA HIS A 91 -5.54 -19.94 -2.20
C HIS A 91 -4.29 -19.53 -1.41
N LEU A 92 -4.46 -18.93 -0.21
CA LEU A 92 -3.38 -18.52 0.66
C LEU A 92 -3.17 -19.57 1.76
N GLU A 93 -2.16 -20.42 1.59
CA GLU A 93 -1.85 -21.48 2.55
C GLU A 93 -1.10 -20.98 3.79
N MET A 94 -0.27 -19.95 3.63
CA MET A 94 0.53 -19.34 4.68
C MET A 94 0.59 -17.81 4.52
N VAL A 95 0.67 -17.10 5.64
CA VAL A 95 0.75 -15.63 5.66
C VAL A 95 1.92 -15.15 6.52
N ARG A 96 2.48 -14.00 6.12
CA ARG A 96 3.45 -13.22 6.92
C ARG A 96 2.94 -11.80 7.04
N PHE A 97 2.75 -11.32 8.27
CA PHE A 97 2.40 -9.93 8.52
C PHE A 97 3.64 -9.03 8.47
N VAL A 98 3.42 -7.81 7.98
CA VAL A 98 4.40 -6.72 7.84
C VAL A 98 3.68 -5.39 8.11
N SER A 99 4.42 -4.29 8.19
CA SER A 99 3.88 -3.00 8.64
C SER A 99 3.28 -2.14 7.52
N SER A 100 3.48 -2.49 6.24
CA SER A 100 2.87 -1.76 5.13
C SER A 100 2.71 -2.59 3.85
N GLY A 101 1.87 -2.09 2.92
CA GLY A 101 1.77 -2.65 1.57
C GLY A 101 3.09 -2.61 0.79
N THR A 102 3.93 -1.59 1.01
CA THR A 102 5.27 -1.50 0.41
C THR A 102 6.14 -2.68 0.87
N GLU A 103 6.19 -2.96 2.17
CA GLU A 103 6.95 -4.09 2.71
C GLU A 103 6.41 -5.44 2.26
N ALA A 104 5.08 -5.55 2.10
CA ALA A 104 4.44 -6.76 1.62
C ALA A 104 4.89 -7.09 0.19
N VAL A 105 4.84 -6.10 -0.72
CA VAL A 105 5.29 -6.29 -2.10
C VAL A 105 6.80 -6.52 -2.17
N MET A 106 7.60 -5.78 -1.41
CA MET A 106 9.05 -6.02 -1.32
C MET A 106 9.37 -7.46 -0.95
N SER A 107 8.65 -8.01 0.01
CA SER A 107 8.81 -9.39 0.47
C SER A 107 8.34 -10.39 -0.58
N ALA A 108 7.19 -10.13 -1.22
CA ALA A 108 6.65 -10.99 -2.28
C ALA A 108 7.57 -11.07 -3.50
N VAL A 109 8.10 -9.93 -3.97
CA VAL A 109 9.06 -9.91 -5.08
C VAL A 109 10.34 -10.67 -4.72
N ARG A 110 10.86 -10.46 -3.51
CA ARG A 110 12.05 -11.19 -3.04
C ARG A 110 11.80 -12.70 -2.98
N LEU A 111 10.63 -13.11 -2.48
CA LEU A 111 10.23 -14.51 -2.42
C LEU A 111 10.10 -15.11 -3.83
N ALA A 112 9.43 -14.43 -4.76
CA ALA A 112 9.27 -14.90 -6.14
C ALA A 112 10.62 -15.08 -6.86
N ARG A 113 11.54 -14.12 -6.70
CA ARG A 113 12.92 -14.23 -7.22
C ARG A 113 13.65 -15.43 -6.62
N GLY A 114 13.63 -15.57 -5.31
CA GLY A 114 14.30 -16.68 -4.60
C GLY A 114 13.73 -18.05 -4.97
N ALA A 115 12.41 -18.16 -5.13
CA ALA A 115 11.75 -19.40 -5.48
C ALA A 115 11.97 -19.83 -6.94
N THR A 116 12.09 -18.86 -7.86
CA THR A 116 12.21 -19.13 -9.30
C THR A 116 13.64 -19.08 -9.82
N GLY A 117 14.57 -18.47 -9.08
CA GLY A 117 15.94 -18.18 -9.54
C GLY A 117 16.01 -17.15 -10.67
N ARG A 118 14.95 -16.35 -10.87
CA ARG A 118 14.85 -15.35 -11.95
C ARG A 118 14.91 -13.95 -11.37
N ASP A 119 15.60 -13.04 -12.04
CA ASP A 119 15.77 -11.66 -11.57
C ASP A 119 14.63 -10.72 -11.98
N THR A 120 14.11 -10.90 -13.19
CA THR A 120 13.15 -9.97 -13.80
C THR A 120 11.75 -10.15 -13.23
N VAL A 121 11.11 -9.03 -12.89
CA VAL A 121 9.67 -8.95 -12.61
C VAL A 121 8.97 -8.08 -13.64
N ILE A 122 7.70 -8.39 -13.90
CA ILE A 122 6.82 -7.58 -14.73
C ILE A 122 5.87 -6.80 -13.83
N LYS A 123 5.71 -5.50 -14.09
CA LYS A 123 4.63 -4.67 -13.55
C LYS A 123 3.91 -3.96 -14.70
N PHE A 124 2.72 -3.45 -14.41
CA PHE A 124 1.93 -2.73 -15.40
C PHE A 124 2.00 -1.22 -15.18
N SER A 125 1.98 -0.46 -16.28
CA SER A 125 1.93 1.00 -16.26
C SER A 125 0.66 1.48 -15.57
N GLY A 126 0.77 2.46 -14.68
CA GLY A 126 -0.37 2.97 -13.89
C GLY A 126 -0.62 2.20 -12.58
N CYS A 127 -0.09 0.99 -12.43
CA CYS A 127 -0.16 0.27 -11.16
C CYS A 127 0.88 0.79 -10.15
N TYR A 128 0.45 0.91 -8.89
CA TYR A 128 1.30 1.31 -7.76
C TYR A 128 1.43 0.17 -6.76
N HIS A 129 2.66 -0.15 -6.37
CA HIS A 129 2.99 -1.26 -5.49
C HIS A 129 3.94 -0.86 -4.36
N GLY A 130 3.82 0.38 -3.88
CA GLY A 130 4.76 0.96 -2.93
C GLY A 130 5.94 1.66 -3.60
N HIS A 131 6.88 2.13 -2.78
CA HIS A 131 7.99 2.98 -3.22
C HIS A 131 9.36 2.29 -3.08
N ALA A 132 9.40 0.96 -3.12
CA ALA A 132 10.67 0.25 -3.20
C ALA A 132 11.37 0.59 -4.53
N ASP A 133 12.68 0.80 -4.51
CA ASP A 133 13.42 1.34 -5.66
C ASP A 133 13.17 0.58 -6.96
N HIS A 134 13.20 -0.76 -6.92
CA HIS A 134 12.94 -1.62 -8.08
C HIS A 134 11.50 -1.57 -8.61
N LEU A 135 10.58 -0.87 -7.95
CA LEU A 135 9.19 -0.68 -8.41
C LEU A 135 8.93 0.76 -8.88
N LEU A 136 9.83 1.70 -8.54
CA LEU A 136 9.86 3.07 -9.02
C LEU A 136 10.46 3.15 -10.43
N VAL A 137 9.79 2.45 -11.34
CA VAL A 137 10.22 2.27 -12.72
C VAL A 137 9.09 2.68 -13.66
N SER A 138 9.41 3.57 -14.59
CA SER A 138 8.51 4.07 -15.64
C SER A 138 8.63 3.23 -16.91
N ALA A 139 7.56 3.18 -17.69
CA ALA A 139 7.62 2.67 -19.06
C ALA A 139 8.61 3.53 -19.87
N GLY A 140 9.54 2.90 -20.58
CA GLY A 140 10.40 3.59 -21.53
C GLY A 140 9.61 3.99 -22.79
N SER A 141 10.15 4.90 -23.60
CA SER A 141 9.51 5.42 -24.81
C SER A 141 9.53 4.43 -26.00
N GLY A 142 9.32 3.13 -25.75
CA GLY A 142 9.33 2.06 -26.76
C GLY A 142 8.69 0.77 -26.24
N LEU A 143 8.26 -0.09 -27.17
CA LEU A 143 7.70 -1.41 -26.88
C LEU A 143 8.66 -2.20 -25.98
N ALA A 144 8.22 -2.48 -24.74
CA ALA A 144 8.90 -3.27 -23.71
C ALA A 144 10.42 -3.02 -23.58
N THR A 145 10.81 -1.90 -22.97
CA THR A 145 12.20 -1.67 -22.57
C THR A 145 12.33 -1.90 -21.07
N PHE A 146 13.37 -2.62 -20.63
CA PHE A 146 13.81 -2.66 -19.23
C PHE A 146 13.79 -1.22 -18.69
N GLY A 147 13.02 -1.01 -17.62
CA GLY A 147 12.47 0.31 -17.40
C GLY A 147 13.49 1.33 -16.88
N THR A 148 13.15 2.60 -17.02
CA THR A 148 13.96 3.71 -16.50
C THR A 148 13.48 4.12 -15.11
N PRO A 149 14.40 4.54 -14.21
CA PRO A 149 14.00 5.04 -12.90
C PRO A 149 12.99 6.20 -13.02
N SER A 150 11.88 6.13 -12.28
CA SER A 150 10.87 7.17 -12.22
C SER A 150 11.14 8.24 -11.15
N SER A 151 12.17 8.02 -10.33
CA SER A 151 12.61 8.92 -9.27
C SER A 151 14.11 9.16 -9.39
N ALA A 152 14.54 10.43 -9.27
CA ALA A 152 15.93 10.83 -9.42
C ALA A 152 16.89 10.18 -8.41
N GLY A 153 16.36 9.68 -7.28
CA GLY A 153 17.15 9.00 -6.25
C GLY A 153 17.40 7.51 -6.51
N VAL A 154 16.79 6.93 -7.56
CA VAL A 154 16.88 5.50 -7.85
C VAL A 154 17.96 5.26 -8.91
N PRO A 155 19.03 4.50 -8.61
CA PRO A 155 20.04 4.13 -9.60
C PRO A 155 19.46 3.29 -10.74
N GLU A 156 19.98 3.46 -11.96
CA GLU A 156 19.54 2.67 -13.14
C GLU A 156 19.65 1.16 -12.91
N SER A 157 20.69 0.70 -12.21
CA SER A 157 20.89 -0.72 -11.89
C SER A 157 19.75 -1.31 -11.05
N PHE A 158 19.01 -0.49 -10.30
CA PHE A 158 17.89 -0.96 -9.49
C PHE A 158 16.60 -1.13 -10.32
N ALA A 159 16.51 -0.46 -11.47
CA ALA A 159 15.41 -0.57 -12.42
C ALA A 159 15.64 -1.67 -13.48
N ALA A 160 16.88 -2.10 -13.69
CA ALA A 160 17.30 -3.01 -14.74
C ALA A 160 16.54 -4.35 -14.79
N HIS A 161 16.00 -4.81 -13.65
CA HIS A 161 15.27 -6.08 -13.54
C HIS A 161 13.75 -5.89 -13.38
N THR A 162 13.21 -4.79 -13.90
CA THR A 162 11.78 -4.52 -13.87
C THR A 162 11.29 -4.10 -15.24
N ALA A 163 10.53 -4.99 -15.85
CA ALA A 163 9.83 -4.73 -17.10
C ALA A 163 8.49 -4.04 -16.79
N VAL A 164 8.16 -3.01 -17.56
CA VAL A 164 6.90 -2.30 -17.45
C VAL A 164 6.11 -2.51 -18.74
N LEU A 165 4.94 -3.13 -18.63
CA LEU A 165 4.02 -3.36 -19.75
C LEU A 165 2.78 -2.47 -19.64
N PRO A 166 2.07 -2.18 -20.74
CA PRO A 166 0.77 -1.54 -20.67
C PRO A 166 -0.23 -2.40 -19.88
N LEU A 167 -1.07 -1.76 -19.06
CA LEU A 167 -2.19 -2.46 -18.41
C LEU A 167 -3.25 -2.80 -19.47
N ASP A 168 -3.88 -3.97 -19.33
CA ASP A 168 -4.91 -4.48 -20.24
C ASP A 168 -4.46 -4.69 -21.69
N ASP A 169 -3.16 -4.94 -21.91
CA ASP A 169 -2.58 -5.30 -23.21
C ASP A 169 -2.03 -6.73 -23.19
N GLU A 170 -2.85 -7.67 -23.67
CA GLU A 170 -2.50 -9.09 -23.72
C GLU A 170 -1.41 -9.39 -24.74
N GLU A 171 -1.38 -8.66 -25.86
CA GLU A 171 -0.36 -8.85 -26.90
C GLU A 171 1.03 -8.50 -26.35
N ALA A 172 1.15 -7.37 -25.65
CA ALA A 172 2.38 -6.97 -24.99
C ALA A 172 2.80 -7.91 -23.85
N PHE A 173 1.85 -8.63 -23.22
CA PHE A 173 2.16 -9.61 -22.17
C PHE A 173 2.67 -10.94 -22.72
N LEU A 174 2.19 -11.34 -23.91
CA LEU A 174 2.54 -12.62 -24.53
C LEU A 174 3.79 -12.56 -25.42
N SER A 175 4.23 -11.36 -25.83
CA SER A 175 5.44 -11.12 -26.63
C SER A 175 6.74 -11.31 -25.84
#